data_AF-A0A7S2B1M9-F1
#
_entry.id   AF-A0A7S2B1M9-F1
#
_cell.length_a   1.000
_cell.length_b   1.000
_cell.length_c   1.000
_cell.angle_alpha   90.00
_cell.angle_beta   90.00
_cell.angle_gamma   90.00
#
_symmetry.space_group_name_H-M   'P 1'
#
loop_
_entity.id
_entity.type
_entity.pdbx_description
1 polymer ?
#
loop_
_entity_poly.entity_id
_entity_poly.type
_entity_poly.pdbx_seq_one_letter_code
_entity_poly.pdbx_strand_id
1 'polypeptide(L)'
;VLNHDGDYGVLATAGPMAKSVEDIVEALAALWTEPLFRLDPRVPPMPLRRDVVEDTRPLRIGWYIEEFTHPHPCPAAVRAVEMAKAALAAAGHTLVPFRAN
;
A
#
# COMPACT_ATOMS: atom_id res chain seq x y z
N VAL A 1 -27.43 -1.88 -6.40
CA VAL A 1 -27.04 -1.88 -7.82
C VAL A 1 -26.46 -0.50 -8.08
N LEU A 2 -25.16 -0.43 -8.38
CA LEU A 2 -24.44 0.80 -8.68
C LEU A 2 -24.82 1.17 -10.12
N ASN A 3 -25.84 1.99 -10.30
CA ASN A 3 -26.50 2.21 -11.60
C ASN A 3 -26.66 3.69 -11.96
N HIS A 4 -26.11 4.60 -11.15
CA HIS A 4 -26.08 6.02 -11.44
C HIS A 4 -24.64 6.52 -11.61
N ASP A 5 -24.46 7.53 -12.46
CA ASP A 5 -23.17 8.22 -12.58
C ASP A 5 -22.79 8.80 -11.21
N GLY A 6 -21.65 8.36 -10.66
CA GLY A 6 -21.21 8.72 -9.30
C GLY A 6 -21.48 7.66 -8.24
N ASP A 7 -22.09 6.51 -8.57
CA ASP A 7 -22.16 5.36 -7.67
C ASP A 7 -20.78 4.70 -7.50
N TYR A 8 -20.27 4.70 -6.27
CA TYR A 8 -18.93 4.17 -5.98
C TYR A 8 -18.96 2.71 -5.52
N GLY A 9 -18.81 1.77 -6.46
CA GLY A 9 -18.50 0.37 -6.12
C GLY A 9 -17.03 0.15 -5.80
N VAL A 10 -16.18 0.90 -6.50
CA VAL A 10 -14.73 0.94 -6.32
C VAL A 10 -14.33 2.40 -6.33
N LEU A 11 -13.72 2.86 -5.24
CA LEU A 11 -13.32 4.26 -5.11
C LEU A 11 -12.05 4.55 -5.91
N ALA A 12 -12.03 5.70 -6.58
CA ALA A 12 -10.81 6.24 -7.16
C ALA A 12 -9.89 6.75 -6.04
N THR A 13 -8.59 6.52 -6.21
CA THR A 13 -7.53 7.08 -5.35
C THR A 13 -6.44 7.68 -6.22
N ALA A 14 -5.82 8.77 -5.76
CA ALA A 14 -4.70 9.42 -6.42
C ALA A 14 -3.45 9.31 -5.53
N GLY A 15 -2.30 9.06 -6.14
CA GLY A 15 -1.03 8.98 -5.45
C GLY A 15 0.14 9.34 -6.37
N PRO A 16 1.27 9.80 -5.81
CA PRO A 16 2.45 10.15 -6.59
C PRO A 16 3.13 8.89 -7.16
N MET A 17 3.79 9.05 -8.31
CA MET A 17 4.72 8.07 -8.87
C MET A 17 6.13 8.66 -8.86
N ALA A 18 7.08 7.93 -8.31
CA ALA A 18 8.49 8.35 -8.25
C ALA A 18 9.43 7.16 -8.39
N LYS A 19 10.74 7.44 -8.46
CA LYS A 19 11.78 6.40 -8.65
C LYS A 19 12.16 5.69 -7.35
N SER A 20 11.97 6.35 -6.21
CA SER A 20 12.29 5.84 -4.88
C SER A 20 11.09 5.96 -3.94
N VAL A 21 11.12 5.19 -2.85
CA VAL A 21 10.06 5.27 -1.83
C VAL A 21 10.19 6.58 -1.06
N GLU A 22 11.41 7.06 -0.86
CA GLU A 22 11.74 8.32 -0.21
C GLU A 22 11.10 9.51 -0.93
N ASP A 23 11.17 9.55 -2.27
CA ASP A 23 10.51 10.58 -3.07
C ASP A 23 8.99 10.57 -2.92
N ILE A 24 8.37 9.38 -2.78
CA ILE A 24 6.93 9.24 -2.51
C ILE A 24 6.59 9.79 -1.13
N VAL A 25 7.40 9.47 -0.11
CA VAL A 25 7.21 9.95 1.26
C VAL A 25 7.31 11.48 1.30
N GLU A 26 8.27 12.08 0.60
CA GLU A 26 8.38 13.55 0.52
C GLU A 26 7.21 14.20 -0.21
N ALA A 27 6.76 13.62 -1.33
CA ALA A 27 5.58 14.12 -2.04
C ALA A 27 4.32 14.06 -1.16
N LEU A 28 4.11 12.96 -0.43
CA LEU A 28 3.00 12.84 0.51
C LEU A 28 3.13 13.83 1.67
N ALA A 29 4.33 14.02 2.23
CA ALA A 29 4.55 14.97 3.31
C ALA A 29 4.22 16.42 2.91
N ALA A 30 4.53 16.80 1.66
CA ALA A 30 4.23 18.13 1.14
C ALA A 30 2.73 18.34 0.86
N LEU A 31 2.07 17.33 0.29
CA LEU A 31 0.66 17.41 -0.10
C LEU A 31 -0.30 17.23 1.07
N TRP A 32 0.02 16.35 2.02
CA TRP A 32 -0.90 15.88 3.06
C TRP A 32 -0.88 16.79 4.30
N THR A 33 -1.18 18.06 4.07
CA THR A 33 -1.04 19.16 5.03
C THR A 33 -2.36 19.91 5.23
N GLU A 34 -2.39 20.80 6.23
CA GLU A 34 -3.56 21.63 6.57
C GLU A 34 -4.21 22.36 5.37
N PRO A 35 -3.45 22.94 4.41
CA PRO A 35 -4.04 23.49 3.20
C PRO A 35 -4.93 22.52 2.42
N LEU A 36 -4.52 21.26 2.27
CA LEU A 36 -5.33 20.23 1.59
C LEU A 36 -6.60 19.93 2.39
N PHE A 37 -6.48 19.77 3.71
CA PHE A 37 -7.62 19.47 4.59
C PHE A 37 -8.68 20.57 4.61
N ARG A 38 -8.26 21.84 4.48
CA ARG A 38 -9.17 22.96 4.36
C ARG A 38 -9.82 23.05 2.99
N LEU A 39 -9.08 22.66 1.94
CA LEU A 39 -9.56 22.74 0.57
C LEU A 39 -10.63 21.68 0.26
N ASP A 40 -10.41 20.43 0.68
CA ASP A 40 -11.40 19.35 0.51
C ASP A 40 -11.79 18.76 1.89
N PRO A 41 -12.97 19.13 2.42
CA PRO A 41 -13.44 18.65 3.74
C PRO A 41 -13.77 17.15 3.77
N ARG A 42 -13.78 16.46 2.62
CA ARG A 42 -13.95 15.00 2.56
C ARG A 42 -12.66 14.26 2.88
N VAL A 43 -11.51 14.93 2.82
CA VAL A 43 -10.23 14.36 3.21
C VAL A 43 -10.11 14.46 4.74
N PRO A 44 -9.95 13.35 5.47
CA PRO A 44 -9.76 13.41 6.91
C PRO A 44 -8.45 14.14 7.22
N PRO A 45 -8.43 15.05 8.23
CA PRO A 45 -7.24 15.79 8.63
C PRO A 45 -6.26 14.88 9.37
N MET A 46 -5.53 14.07 8.61
CA MET A 46 -4.57 13.10 9.09
C MET A 46 -3.18 13.42 8.51
N PRO A 47 -2.34 14.17 9.24
CA PRO A 47 -0.99 14.47 8.77
C PRO A 47 -0.14 13.21 8.70
N LEU A 48 0.83 13.21 7.78
CA LEU A 48 1.77 12.09 7.63
C LEU A 48 2.60 11.88 8.90
N ARG A 49 2.53 10.66 9.45
CA ARG A 49 3.30 10.24 10.63
C ARG A 49 4.64 9.65 10.20
N ARG A 50 5.65 10.50 10.08
CA ARG A 50 7.02 10.09 9.70
C ARG A 50 7.63 9.07 10.66
N ASP A 51 7.33 9.20 11.95
CA ASP A 51 7.77 8.26 12.97
C ASP A 51 7.28 6.82 12.73
N VAL A 52 6.10 6.66 12.11
CA VAL A 52 5.57 5.35 11.73
C VAL A 52 6.21 4.84 10.42
N VAL A 53 6.50 5.74 9.48
CA VAL A 53 7.15 5.41 8.20
C VAL A 53 8.60 4.98 8.40
N GLU A 54 9.31 5.63 9.31
CA GLU A 54 10.73 5.41 9.60
C GLU A 54 10.97 4.30 10.65
N ASP A 55 9.90 3.72 11.21
CA ASP A 55 9.98 2.62 12.17
C ASP A 55 10.59 1.37 11.51
N THR A 56 11.62 0.82 12.15
CA THR A 56 12.39 -0.35 11.67
C THR A 56 12.08 -1.62 12.45
N ARG A 57 11.06 -1.61 13.33
CA ARG A 57 10.71 -2.79 14.13
C ARG A 57 10.36 -3.99 13.24
N PRO A 58 10.64 -5.23 13.69
CA PRO A 58 10.17 -6.42 13.00
C PRO A 58 8.65 -6.38 12.76
N LEU A 59 8.25 -6.82 11.57
CA LEU A 59 6.87 -6.77 11.10
C LEU A 59 6.31 -8.19 11.01
N ARG A 60 4.99 -8.30 11.13
CA ARG A 60 4.24 -9.52 10.81
C ARG A 60 3.53 -9.30 9.49
N ILE A 61 4.01 -9.95 8.43
CA ILE A 61 3.64 -9.66 7.05
C ILE A 61 2.84 -10.84 6.49
N GLY A 62 1.60 -10.55 6.08
CA GLY A 62 0.76 -11.48 5.33
C GLY A 62 1.25 -11.60 3.88
N TRP A 63 1.28 -12.80 3.32
CA TRP A 63 1.65 -13.01 1.92
C TRP A 63 0.73 -14.03 1.23
N TYR A 64 0.57 -13.87 -0.08
CA TYR A 64 -0.14 -14.78 -0.98
C TYR A 64 0.49 -14.69 -2.39
N ILE A 65 0.21 -15.68 -3.24
CA ILE A 65 0.63 -15.66 -4.66
C ILE A 65 -0.56 -15.90 -5.58
N GLU A 66 -1.31 -16.98 -5.36
CA GLU A 66 -2.34 -17.43 -6.30
C GLU A 66 -3.77 -17.22 -5.79
N GLU A 67 -3.95 -17.11 -4.48
CA GLU A 67 -5.27 -17.24 -3.82
C GLU A 67 -6.24 -16.09 -4.15
N PHE A 68 -5.75 -14.93 -4.60
CA PHE A 68 -6.56 -13.74 -4.89
C PHE A 68 -6.31 -13.14 -6.28
N THR A 69 -5.71 -13.92 -7.19
CA THR A 69 -5.30 -13.42 -8.50
C THR A 69 -6.01 -14.19 -9.61
N HIS A 70 -6.79 -13.48 -10.43
CA HIS A 70 -7.32 -14.01 -11.68
C HIS A 70 -7.06 -13.00 -12.81
N PRO A 71 -6.39 -13.39 -13.92
CA PRO A 71 -5.77 -14.70 -14.15
C PRO A 71 -4.60 -15.00 -13.21
N HIS A 72 -4.09 -16.24 -13.23
CA HIS A 72 -2.93 -16.63 -12.45
C HIS A 72 -1.70 -15.75 -12.76
N PRO A 73 -0.84 -15.47 -11.76
CA PRO A 73 0.33 -14.63 -11.95
C PRO A 73 1.32 -15.31 -12.90
N CYS A 74 2.02 -14.51 -13.71
CA CYS A 74 3.06 -15.05 -14.57
C CYS A 74 4.26 -15.56 -13.74
N PRO A 75 5.09 -16.47 -14.28
CA PRO A 75 6.23 -17.04 -13.53
C PRO A 75 7.21 -15.99 -12.98
N ALA A 76 7.34 -14.85 -13.65
CA ALA A 76 8.19 -13.75 -13.18
C ALA A 76 7.64 -13.09 -11.91
N ALA A 77 6.32 -12.90 -11.83
CA ALA A 77 5.66 -12.33 -10.65
C ALA A 77 5.74 -13.30 -9.45
N VAL A 78 5.50 -14.59 -9.68
CA VAL A 78 5.66 -15.64 -8.65
C VAL A 78 7.07 -15.61 -8.07
N ARG A 79 8.09 -15.58 -8.93
CA ARG A 79 9.49 -15.51 -8.51
C ARG A 79 9.79 -14.24 -7.71
N ALA A 80 9.27 -13.09 -8.14
CA ALA A 80 9.50 -11.81 -7.45
C ALA A 80 8.94 -11.82 -6.02
N VAL A 81 7.73 -12.37 -5.83
CA VAL A 81 7.12 -12.50 -4.50
C VAL A 81 7.92 -13.45 -3.61
N GLU A 82 8.37 -14.60 -4.13
CA GLU A 82 9.20 -15.54 -3.37
C GLU A 82 10.55 -14.93 -2.97
N MET A 83 11.19 -14.18 -3.87
CA MET A 83 12.43 -13.44 -3.55
C MET A 83 12.21 -12.41 -2.45
N ALA A 84 11.13 -11.64 -2.51
CA ALA A 84 10.79 -10.66 -1.49
C ALA A 84 10.50 -11.33 -0.13
N LYS A 85 9.74 -12.44 -0.13
CA LYS A 85 9.45 -13.23 1.09
C LYS A 85 10.73 -13.72 1.77
N ALA A 86 11.65 -14.28 1.00
CA ALA A 86 12.93 -14.76 1.51
C ALA A 86 13.79 -13.62 2.08
N ALA A 87 13.87 -12.49 1.38
CA ALA A 87 14.62 -11.32 1.84
C ALA A 87 14.05 -10.74 3.15
N LEU A 88 12.71 -10.62 3.24
CA LEU A 88 12.04 -10.15 4.46
C LEU A 88 12.24 -11.11 5.64
N ALA A 89 12.20 -12.43 5.40
CA ALA A 89 12.45 -13.42 6.44
C ALA A 89 13.90 -13.34 6.95
N ALA A 90 14.87 -13.19 6.04
CA ALA A 90 16.27 -13.02 6.37
C ALA A 90 16.56 -11.72 7.16
N ALA A 91 15.77 -10.68 6.92
CA ALA A 91 15.82 -9.42 7.68
C ALA A 91 15.14 -9.48 9.07
N GLY A 92 14.56 -10.63 9.46
CA GLY A 92 13.98 -10.84 10.78
C GLY A 92 12.48 -10.56 10.89
N HIS A 93 11.77 -10.35 9.77
CA HIS A 93 10.31 -10.22 9.78
C HIS A 93 9.63 -11.59 9.92
N THR A 94 8.40 -11.60 10.45
CA THR A 94 7.56 -12.81 10.53
C THR A 94 6.63 -12.88 9.33
N LEU A 95 6.76 -13.92 8.51
CA LEU A 95 5.96 -14.11 7.30
C LEU A 95 4.82 -15.10 7.58
N VAL A 96 3.57 -14.70 7.30
CA VAL A 96 2.37 -15.50 7.59
C VAL A 96 1.59 -15.72 6.29
N PRO A 97 1.32 -16.98 5.87
CA PRO A 97 0.41 -17.23 4.77
C PRO A 97 -0.96 -16.59 5.07
N PHE A 98 -1.45 -15.74 4.17
CA PHE A 98 -2.71 -15.02 4.36
C PHE A 98 -3.80 -15.59 3.47
N ARG A 99 -4.92 -16.00 4.08
CA ARG A 99 -6.14 -16.38 3.36
C ARG A 99 -7.30 -15.52 3.84
N ALA A 100 -8.00 -14.85 2.92
CA ALA A 100 -9.27 -14.23 3.22
C ALA A 100 -10.31 -15.34 3.50
N ASN A 101 -11.02 -15.22 4.63
CA ASN A 101 -12.12 -16.11 5.00
C ASN A 101 -13.35 -15.86 4.13
#